data_AF-A0A4R3PRK1-F1
#
_entry.id   AF-A0A4R3PRK1-F1
#
_cell.length_a   1.000
_cell.length_b   1.000
_cell.length_c   1.000
_cell.angle_alpha   90.00
_cell.angle_beta   90.00
_cell.angle_gamma   90.00
#
_symmetry.space_group_name_H-M   'P 1'
#
loop_
_entity.id
_entity.type
_entity.pdbx_description
1 polymer ?
#
loop_
_entity_poly.entity_id
_entity_poly.type
_entity_poly.pdbx_seq_one_letter_code
_entity_poly.pdbx_strand_id
1 'polypeptide(L)'
;MWITGSAALIVSSLVLEIHQPALDFKFGNLAFLLVCLLIIRARLLNMREAMRPGVYDFFMFCYLAWAAYSISFSPVPRETAVQVTFAAVLWITALCLKQEPIYRTLHILYVAGVCVAISSLAILVLAPDIAVQPHSSTGEPELRGVFEHQLRLGMYMGTGAGLLVVAAINGHLAVVRRNVPAPLFWLGALAILLALQLSQARSPIAALVVTLVLCCSLAAPQRIIRVGAIAAIVGAILAIQFYPDQLQRLFFTTESDLTFSGRIRIWQEAWAAADRQPWIGHGFASFAAPAFDSLWVHYRPPSAHNSLLQAYFETGYVGAFLLLALVAAIFARGIYLSVRYRIISYTLVMCVYGIFCSFMSVIYAGKPSIFMALILLVAAQERVAAGRPYPQDHQGCKRRRTSNSVPFPTVAEPVGEGTLR
;
A
#
# COMPACT_ATOMS: atom_id res chain seq x y z
N MET A 1 -1.17 25.84 9.16
CA MET A 1 -0.38 24.59 9.02
C MET A 1 -0.65 24.08 7.61
N TRP A 2 0.27 24.27 6.66
CA TRP A 2 0.04 23.88 5.26
C TRP A 2 -0.06 22.36 5.17
N ILE A 3 -1.18 21.85 4.61
CA ILE A 3 -1.35 20.42 4.32
C ILE A 3 -0.20 20.01 3.39
N THR A 4 0.63 19.05 3.82
CA THR A 4 1.71 18.52 2.99
C THR A 4 1.14 17.83 1.76
N GLY A 5 1.89 17.80 0.66
CA GLY A 5 1.41 17.17 -0.57
C GLY A 5 1.07 15.68 -0.39
N SER A 6 1.81 14.96 0.45
CA SER A 6 1.49 13.56 0.82
C SER A 6 0.12 13.42 1.50
N ALA A 7 -0.22 14.35 2.41
CA ALA A 7 -1.52 14.34 3.09
C ALA A 7 -2.66 14.60 2.11
N ALA A 8 -2.50 15.59 1.22
CA ALA A 8 -3.48 15.88 0.19
C ALA A 8 -3.69 14.69 -0.75
N LEU A 9 -2.61 14.02 -1.20
CA LEU A 9 -2.73 12.82 -2.04
C LEU A 9 -3.41 11.66 -1.32
N ILE A 10 -3.00 11.34 -0.09
CA ILE A 10 -3.59 10.23 0.68
C ILE A 10 -5.09 10.48 0.93
N VAL A 11 -5.45 11.66 1.45
CA VAL A 11 -6.84 11.99 1.76
C VAL A 11 -7.70 11.99 0.49
N SER A 12 -7.22 12.58 -0.60
CA SER A 12 -7.97 12.58 -1.86
C SER A 12 -8.11 11.17 -2.47
N SER A 13 -7.09 10.31 -2.33
CA SER A 13 -7.15 8.92 -2.79
C SER A 13 -8.13 8.07 -1.97
N LEU A 14 -8.38 8.39 -0.69
CA LEU A 14 -9.44 7.75 0.10
C LEU A 14 -10.82 8.03 -0.48
N VAL A 15 -11.05 9.22 -1.03
CA VAL A 15 -12.34 9.60 -1.62
C VAL A 15 -12.68 8.75 -2.86
N LEU A 16 -11.69 8.12 -3.50
CA LEU A 16 -11.92 7.17 -4.60
C LEU A 16 -12.63 5.88 -4.13
N GLU A 17 -12.53 5.55 -2.85
CA GLU A 17 -12.95 4.26 -2.29
C GLU A 17 -14.05 4.39 -1.23
N ILE A 18 -14.31 5.61 -0.76
CA ILE A 18 -15.38 5.92 0.19
C ILE A 18 -16.73 5.77 -0.49
N HIS A 19 -17.69 5.18 0.22
CA HIS A 19 -19.05 5.03 -0.26
C HIS A 19 -19.65 6.39 -0.61
N GLN A 20 -19.97 6.60 -1.89
CA GLN A 20 -20.68 7.79 -2.36
C GLN A 20 -22.15 7.42 -2.55
N PRO A 21 -23.11 8.19 -1.98
CA PRO A 21 -24.52 8.00 -2.30
C PRO A 21 -24.71 8.15 -3.81
N ALA A 22 -25.69 7.42 -4.36
CA ALA A 22 -25.92 7.23 -5.81
C ALA A 22 -26.11 8.54 -6.58
N LEU A 23 -25.00 9.21 -6.85
CA LEU A 23 -24.88 10.28 -7.82
C LEU A 23 -24.26 9.65 -9.06
N ASP A 24 -24.86 9.89 -10.23
CA ASP A 24 -24.33 9.44 -11.53
C ASP A 24 -22.91 10.00 -11.80
N PHE A 25 -22.50 11.01 -11.03
CA PHE A 25 -21.18 11.60 -11.05
C PHE A 25 -20.36 11.20 -9.82
N LYS A 26 -19.24 10.50 -10.05
CA LYS A 26 -18.26 10.17 -9.00
C LYS A 26 -17.49 11.42 -8.59
N PHE A 27 -18.04 12.21 -7.67
CA PHE A 27 -17.41 13.42 -7.11
C PHE A 27 -15.98 13.15 -6.61
N GLY A 28 -15.71 11.93 -6.13
CA GLY A 28 -14.39 11.53 -5.65
C GLY A 28 -13.31 11.59 -6.71
N ASN A 29 -13.65 11.21 -7.94
CA ASN A 29 -12.74 11.24 -9.08
C ASN A 29 -12.30 12.67 -9.42
N LEU A 30 -13.26 13.61 -9.43
CA LEU A 30 -12.99 15.02 -9.71
C LEU A 30 -12.14 15.66 -8.61
N ALA A 31 -12.51 15.42 -7.34
CA ALA A 31 -11.78 15.92 -6.19
C ALA A 31 -10.33 15.41 -6.18
N PHE A 32 -10.14 14.12 -6.45
CA PHE A 32 -8.82 13.50 -6.58
C PHE A 32 -7.99 14.12 -7.70
N LEU A 33 -8.57 14.28 -8.89
CA LEU A 33 -7.88 14.90 -10.02
C LEU A 33 -7.47 16.34 -9.71
N LEU A 34 -8.38 17.15 -9.15
CA LEU A 34 -8.13 18.54 -8.80
C LEU A 34 -6.96 18.65 -7.80
N VAL A 35 -6.97 17.83 -6.75
CA VAL A 35 -5.89 17.81 -5.75
C VAL A 35 -4.56 17.44 -6.38
N CYS A 36 -4.52 16.40 -7.22
CA CYS A 36 -3.30 16.01 -7.93
C CYS A 36 -2.77 17.14 -8.82
N LEU A 37 -3.65 17.79 -9.60
CA LEU A 37 -3.26 18.92 -10.46
C LEU A 37 -2.74 20.12 -9.66
N LEU A 38 -3.33 20.41 -8.49
CA LEU A 38 -2.84 21.46 -7.59
C LEU A 38 -1.46 21.12 -7.02
N ILE A 39 -1.23 19.86 -6.63
CA ILE A 39 0.09 19.40 -6.18
C ILE A 39 1.12 19.54 -7.30
N ILE A 40 0.80 19.07 -8.51
CA ILE A 40 1.67 19.18 -9.68
C ILE A 40 1.98 20.64 -9.97
N ARG A 41 0.97 21.53 -10.02
CA ARG A 41 1.15 22.98 -10.20
C ARG A 41 2.05 23.60 -9.14
N ALA A 42 1.83 23.29 -7.87
CA ALA A 42 2.62 23.83 -6.77
C ALA A 42 4.09 23.35 -6.80
N ARG A 43 4.33 22.16 -7.35
CA ARG A 43 5.67 21.55 -7.44
C ARG A 43 6.37 21.78 -8.78
N LEU A 44 5.64 22.16 -9.83
CA LEU A 44 6.14 22.43 -11.19
C LEU A 44 7.28 23.45 -11.22
N LEU A 45 7.21 24.49 -10.39
CA LEU A 45 8.26 25.52 -10.30
C LEU A 45 9.58 24.99 -9.72
N ASN A 46 9.54 23.89 -8.97
CA ASN A 46 10.71 23.24 -8.37
C ASN A 46 11.13 21.96 -9.13
N MET A 47 10.57 21.69 -10.32
CA MET A 47 10.69 20.39 -11.00
C MET A 47 12.06 20.07 -11.61
N ARG A 48 12.93 21.07 -11.82
CA ARG A 48 14.24 20.83 -12.47
C ARG A 48 15.10 19.79 -11.73
N GLU A 49 15.00 19.70 -10.42
CA GLU A 49 15.69 18.69 -9.61
C GLU A 49 14.82 17.46 -9.28
N ALA A 50 13.49 17.58 -9.44
CA ALA A 50 12.53 16.55 -9.07
C ALA A 50 12.32 15.46 -10.14
N MET A 51 12.87 15.59 -11.36
CA MET A 51 12.60 14.68 -12.48
C MET A 51 13.79 13.84 -12.95
N ARG A 52 14.53 13.20 -12.03
CA ARG A 52 15.33 12.03 -12.41
C ARG A 52 14.43 10.80 -12.31
N PRO A 53 13.86 10.25 -13.40
CA PRO A 53 13.09 9.00 -13.37
C PRO A 53 13.99 7.82 -13.01
N GLY A 54 13.41 6.78 -12.43
CA GLY A 54 14.05 5.52 -12.07
C GLY A 54 13.65 4.43 -13.06
N VAL A 55 14.16 3.21 -12.84
CA VAL A 55 13.85 2.06 -13.72
C VAL A 55 12.35 1.73 -13.69
N TYR A 56 11.71 1.74 -12.52
CA TYR A 56 10.26 1.50 -12.43
C TYR A 56 9.44 2.63 -13.08
N ASP A 57 9.95 3.87 -13.09
CA ASP A 57 9.28 5.01 -13.75
C ASP A 57 9.25 4.82 -15.28
N PHE A 58 10.31 4.24 -15.86
CA PHE A 58 10.35 3.87 -17.27
C PHE A 58 9.27 2.83 -17.60
N PHE A 59 9.16 1.76 -16.82
CA PHE A 59 8.12 0.75 -17.04
C PHE A 59 6.71 1.30 -16.83
N MET A 60 6.52 2.20 -15.84
CA MET A 60 5.24 2.88 -15.63
C MET A 60 4.86 3.76 -16.82
N PHE A 61 5.82 4.53 -17.37
CA PHE A 61 5.60 5.31 -18.58
C PHE A 61 5.21 4.44 -19.77
N CYS A 62 5.95 3.35 -20.02
CA CYS A 62 5.66 2.42 -21.11
C CYS A 62 4.27 1.77 -20.94
N TYR A 63 3.91 1.36 -19.71
CA TYR A 63 2.60 0.81 -19.41
C TYR A 63 1.48 1.82 -19.67
N LEU A 64 1.65 3.07 -19.23
CA LEU A 64 0.67 4.14 -19.47
C LEU A 64 0.56 4.50 -20.96
N ALA A 65 1.67 4.53 -21.70
CA ALA A 65 1.66 4.77 -23.14
C ALA A 65 0.92 3.64 -23.88
N TRP A 66 1.12 2.39 -23.47
CA TRP A 66 0.37 1.25 -24.00
C TRP A 66 -1.12 1.32 -23.65
N ALA A 67 -1.45 1.65 -22.40
CA ALA A 67 -2.82 1.86 -21.97
C ALA A 67 -3.49 3.02 -22.74
N ALA A 68 -2.77 4.10 -23.04
CA ALA A 68 -3.25 5.19 -23.88
C ALA A 68 -3.51 4.74 -25.33
N TYR A 69 -2.60 3.94 -25.91
CA TYR A 69 -2.80 3.34 -27.23
C TYR A 69 -4.08 2.49 -27.29
N SER A 70 -4.41 1.83 -26.18
CA SER A 70 -5.63 1.02 -26.06
C SER A 70 -6.95 1.78 -26.18
N ILE A 71 -6.93 3.13 -26.11
CA ILE A 71 -8.11 3.97 -26.40
C ILE A 71 -8.61 3.71 -27.83
N SER A 72 -7.72 3.42 -28.78
CA SER A 72 -8.06 3.26 -30.20
C SER A 72 -8.91 2.02 -30.51
N PHE A 73 -8.88 1.00 -29.66
CA PHE A 73 -9.59 -0.27 -29.85
C PHE A 73 -10.48 -0.68 -28.66
N SER A 74 -10.51 0.10 -27.59
CA SER A 74 -11.37 -0.15 -26.43
C SER A 74 -12.85 -0.04 -26.80
N PRO A 75 -13.73 -0.93 -26.31
CA PRO A 75 -15.18 -0.78 -26.45
C PRO A 75 -15.73 0.38 -25.60
N VAL A 76 -14.92 0.93 -24.69
CA VAL A 76 -15.27 2.06 -23.83
C VAL A 76 -14.19 3.16 -23.88
N PRO A 77 -13.92 3.75 -25.07
CA PRO A 77 -12.75 4.61 -25.29
C PRO A 77 -12.73 5.85 -24.39
N ARG A 78 -13.92 6.41 -24.06
CA ARG A 78 -14.04 7.54 -23.13
C ARG A 78 -13.61 7.17 -21.71
N GLU A 79 -14.06 6.03 -21.19
CA GLU A 79 -13.68 5.56 -19.86
C GLU A 79 -12.18 5.23 -19.83
N THR A 80 -11.67 4.53 -20.86
CA THR A 80 -10.24 4.24 -21.00
C THR A 80 -9.41 5.53 -20.97
N ALA A 81 -9.78 6.56 -21.74
CA ALA A 81 -9.07 7.84 -21.76
C ALA A 81 -9.05 8.52 -20.38
N VAL A 82 -10.18 8.52 -19.67
CA VAL A 82 -10.29 9.09 -18.30
C VAL A 82 -9.38 8.33 -17.33
N GLN A 83 -9.43 7.00 -17.33
CA GLN A 83 -8.69 6.18 -16.37
C GLN A 83 -7.17 6.21 -16.63
N VAL A 84 -6.75 6.23 -17.90
CA VAL A 84 -5.33 6.44 -18.26
C VAL A 84 -4.85 7.81 -17.80
N THR A 85 -5.65 8.85 -18.01
CA THR A 85 -5.33 10.21 -17.55
C THR A 85 -5.17 10.25 -16.03
N PHE A 86 -6.06 9.59 -15.28
CA PHE A 86 -5.95 9.52 -13.83
C PHE A 86 -4.70 8.78 -13.37
N ALA A 87 -4.38 7.65 -13.99
CA ALA A 87 -3.18 6.89 -13.68
C ALA A 87 -1.90 7.69 -13.97
N ALA A 88 -1.86 8.43 -15.08
CA ALA A 88 -0.76 9.31 -15.44
C ALA A 88 -0.62 10.48 -14.46
N VAL A 89 -1.71 11.17 -14.13
CA VAL A 89 -1.71 12.27 -13.16
C VAL A 89 -1.29 11.78 -11.77
N LEU A 90 -1.74 10.61 -11.34
CA LEU A 90 -1.32 10.00 -10.08
C LEU A 90 0.19 9.71 -10.06
N TRP A 91 0.72 9.10 -11.13
CA TRP A 91 2.16 8.81 -11.24
C TRP A 91 3.01 10.09 -11.23
N ILE A 92 2.64 11.11 -12.00
CA ILE A 92 3.32 12.41 -12.00
C ILE A 92 3.25 13.06 -10.62
N THR A 93 2.10 12.97 -9.94
CA THR A 93 1.94 13.50 -8.57
C THR A 93 2.88 12.78 -7.59
N ALA A 94 3.00 11.46 -7.66
CA ALA A 94 3.95 10.70 -6.85
C ALA A 94 5.41 11.13 -7.10
N LEU A 95 5.79 11.38 -8.37
CA LEU A 95 7.10 11.92 -8.73
C LEU A 95 7.34 13.31 -8.12
N CYS A 96 6.34 14.21 -8.14
CA CYS A 96 6.41 15.53 -7.52
C CYS A 96 6.57 15.46 -5.99
N LEU A 97 6.11 14.38 -5.35
CA LEU A 97 6.17 14.20 -3.90
C LEU A 97 7.38 13.38 -3.42
N LYS A 98 8.25 12.93 -4.32
CA LYS A 98 9.41 12.07 -3.98
C LYS A 98 10.39 12.69 -2.99
N GLN A 99 10.44 14.02 -2.91
CA GLN A 99 11.34 14.75 -2.01
C GLN A 99 10.80 14.83 -0.57
N GLU A 100 9.51 14.55 -0.36
CA GLU A 100 8.94 14.54 0.98
C GLU A 100 9.47 13.31 1.76
N PRO A 101 9.86 13.48 3.03
CA PRO A 101 10.43 12.40 3.81
C PRO A 101 9.38 11.34 4.14
N ILE A 102 9.73 10.07 3.91
CA ILE A 102 8.83 8.92 4.09
C ILE A 102 8.15 8.88 5.48
N TYR A 103 8.83 9.28 6.56
CA TYR A 103 8.22 9.24 7.90
C TYR A 103 7.03 10.18 8.07
N ARG A 104 6.98 11.30 7.31
CA ARG A 104 5.79 12.16 7.30
C ARG A 104 4.63 11.40 6.68
N THR A 105 4.85 10.72 5.57
CA THR A 105 3.85 9.86 4.92
C THR A 105 3.39 8.73 5.85
N LEU A 106 4.30 8.08 6.57
CA LEU A 106 3.94 7.06 7.57
C LEU A 106 3.07 7.63 8.70
N HIS A 107 3.42 8.81 9.22
CA HIS A 107 2.61 9.50 10.24
C HIS A 107 1.22 9.86 9.69
N ILE A 108 1.15 10.40 8.48
CA ILE A 108 -0.11 10.77 7.81
C ILE A 108 -0.97 9.53 7.58
N LEU A 109 -0.39 8.42 7.09
CA LEU A 109 -1.10 7.17 6.90
C LEU A 109 -1.63 6.61 8.22
N TYR A 110 -0.84 6.71 9.28
CA TYR A 110 -1.29 6.34 10.62
C TYR A 110 -2.49 7.20 11.05
N VAL A 111 -2.38 8.53 11.02
CA VAL A 111 -3.46 9.44 11.43
C VAL A 111 -4.71 9.25 10.57
N ALA A 112 -4.57 9.18 9.25
CA ALA A 112 -5.68 8.92 8.34
C ALA A 112 -6.30 7.53 8.59
N GLY A 113 -5.47 6.51 8.85
CA GLY A 113 -5.91 5.19 9.27
C GLY A 113 -6.74 5.20 10.54
N VAL A 114 -6.30 5.93 11.57
CA VAL A 114 -7.05 6.12 12.82
C VAL A 114 -8.38 6.83 12.56
N CYS A 115 -8.38 7.91 11.79
CA CYS A 115 -9.62 8.62 11.43
C CYS A 115 -10.60 7.69 10.72
N VAL A 116 -10.15 6.95 9.71
CA VAL A 116 -10.97 5.99 8.97
C VAL A 116 -11.48 4.87 9.88
N ALA A 117 -10.64 4.33 10.77
CA ALA A 117 -11.03 3.28 11.70
C ALA A 117 -12.12 3.78 12.66
N ILE A 118 -11.91 4.94 13.28
CA ILE A 118 -12.90 5.55 14.19
C ILE A 118 -14.20 5.85 13.44
N SER A 119 -14.15 6.46 12.25
CA SER A 119 -15.34 6.73 11.45
C SER A 119 -16.07 5.43 11.06
N SER A 120 -15.34 4.38 10.71
CA SER A 120 -15.94 3.08 10.38
C SER A 120 -16.63 2.43 11.58
N LEU A 121 -16.00 2.49 12.76
CA LEU A 121 -16.58 2.00 14.01
C LEU A 121 -17.78 2.86 14.45
N ALA A 122 -17.74 4.18 14.22
CA ALA A 122 -18.85 5.07 14.52
C ALA A 122 -20.06 4.77 13.63
N ILE A 123 -19.87 4.59 12.32
CA ILE A 123 -20.97 4.22 11.40
C ILE A 123 -21.53 2.84 11.74
N LEU A 124 -20.72 1.89 12.23
CA LEU A 124 -21.21 0.60 12.71
C LEU A 124 -22.25 0.76 13.85
N VAL A 125 -22.06 1.74 14.73
CA VAL A 125 -22.99 2.03 15.82
C VAL A 125 -24.18 2.88 15.35
N LEU A 126 -23.94 3.89 14.52
CA LEU A 126 -24.94 4.88 14.12
C LEU A 126 -25.85 4.42 12.97
N ALA A 127 -25.33 3.59 12.07
CA ALA A 127 -26.00 3.14 10.86
C ALA A 127 -25.45 1.76 10.43
N PRO A 128 -25.76 0.69 11.18
CA PRO A 128 -25.23 -0.66 10.93
C PRO A 128 -25.54 -1.18 9.52
N ASP A 129 -26.72 -0.87 8.97
CA ASP A 129 -27.14 -1.26 7.62
C ASP A 129 -26.24 -0.69 6.51
N ILE A 130 -25.59 0.44 6.78
CA ILE A 130 -24.61 1.05 5.87
C ILE A 130 -23.22 0.48 6.13
N ALA A 131 -22.84 0.35 7.41
CA ALA A 131 -21.51 -0.06 7.85
C ALA A 131 -21.15 -1.49 7.46
N VAL A 132 -22.14 -2.39 7.43
CA VAL A 132 -21.98 -3.80 7.14
C VAL A 132 -22.15 -4.05 5.64
N GLN A 133 -21.39 -5.01 5.10
CA GLN A 133 -21.50 -5.44 3.72
C GLN A 133 -22.91 -6.03 3.47
N PRO A 134 -23.68 -5.54 2.47
CA PRO A 134 -25.06 -6.00 2.25
C PRO A 134 -25.18 -7.49 1.91
N HIS A 135 -24.16 -8.04 1.25
CA HIS A 135 -24.07 -9.45 0.91
C HIS A 135 -22.78 -9.99 1.51
N SER A 136 -22.89 -10.67 2.65
CA SER A 136 -21.74 -11.25 3.33
C SER A 136 -21.14 -12.38 2.50
N SER A 137 -19.82 -12.37 2.37
CA SER A 137 -19.07 -13.46 1.74
C SER A 137 -18.87 -14.65 2.69
N THR A 138 -18.90 -14.40 3.99
CA THR A 138 -18.62 -15.37 5.06
C THR A 138 -19.87 -15.85 5.80
N GLY A 139 -21.03 -15.26 5.53
CA GLY A 139 -22.25 -15.47 6.32
C GLY A 139 -22.31 -14.65 7.61
N GLU A 140 -21.20 -14.06 8.04
CA GLU A 140 -21.08 -13.20 9.23
C GLU A 140 -21.15 -11.71 8.86
N PRO A 141 -21.45 -10.80 9.82
CA PRO A 141 -21.37 -9.36 9.58
C PRO A 141 -19.94 -8.91 9.22
N GLU A 142 -19.79 -8.39 8.02
CA GLU A 142 -18.51 -7.94 7.46
C GLU A 142 -18.45 -6.40 7.46
N LEU A 143 -17.55 -5.81 8.26
CA LEU A 143 -17.42 -4.34 8.31
C LEU A 143 -16.78 -3.81 7.02
N ARG A 144 -17.54 -3.05 6.23
CA ARG A 144 -16.99 -2.18 5.18
C ARG A 144 -16.78 -0.74 5.64
N GLY A 145 -17.47 -0.33 6.71
CA GLY A 145 -17.29 0.98 7.33
C GLY A 145 -17.57 2.12 6.34
N VAL A 146 -16.63 3.07 6.24
CA VAL A 146 -16.71 4.18 5.27
C VAL A 146 -16.42 3.78 3.83
N PHE A 147 -15.89 2.57 3.58
CA PHE A 147 -15.54 2.09 2.25
C PHE A 147 -16.73 1.46 1.54
N GLU A 148 -16.67 1.42 0.21
CA GLU A 148 -17.65 0.68 -0.61
C GLU A 148 -17.66 -0.82 -0.33
N HIS A 149 -16.51 -1.40 0.10
CA HIS A 149 -16.33 -2.84 0.24
C HIS A 149 -15.37 -3.20 1.39
N GLN A 150 -15.69 -4.25 2.15
CA GLN A 150 -14.90 -4.77 3.28
C GLN A 150 -13.41 -5.02 2.95
N LEU A 151 -13.12 -5.65 1.81
CA LEU A 151 -11.76 -5.95 1.35
C LEU A 151 -10.90 -4.67 1.16
N ARG A 152 -11.52 -3.53 0.79
CA ARG A 152 -10.79 -2.26 0.62
C ARG A 152 -10.44 -1.65 1.97
N LEU A 153 -11.37 -1.69 2.93
CA LEU A 153 -11.10 -1.31 4.33
C LEU A 153 -10.00 -2.19 4.92
N GLY A 154 -10.12 -3.52 4.78
CA GLY A 154 -9.14 -4.48 5.29
C GLY A 154 -7.75 -4.31 4.68
N MET A 155 -7.64 -4.05 3.37
CA MET A 155 -6.36 -3.73 2.72
C MET A 155 -5.77 -2.42 3.23
N TYR A 156 -6.59 -1.37 3.43
CA TYR A 156 -6.11 -0.09 3.93
C TYR A 156 -5.65 -0.17 5.39
N MET A 157 -6.43 -0.82 6.26
CA MET A 157 -6.04 -1.09 7.65
C MET A 157 -4.82 -2.00 7.75
N GLY A 158 -4.75 -3.03 6.90
CA GLY A 158 -3.60 -3.93 6.80
C GLY A 158 -2.33 -3.19 6.37
N THR A 159 -2.44 -2.25 5.43
CA THR A 159 -1.33 -1.36 5.04
C THR A 159 -0.86 -0.52 6.24
N GLY A 160 -1.78 0.13 6.96
CA GLY A 160 -1.45 0.91 8.16
C GLY A 160 -0.76 0.08 9.24
N ALA A 161 -1.35 -1.07 9.60
CA ALA A 161 -0.81 -1.98 10.60
C ALA A 161 0.56 -2.55 10.20
N GLY A 162 0.71 -3.01 8.95
CA GLY A 162 1.96 -3.55 8.43
C GLY A 162 3.10 -2.52 8.44
N LEU A 163 2.82 -1.30 7.99
CA LEU A 163 3.81 -0.23 8.00
C LEU A 163 4.19 0.21 9.43
N LEU A 164 3.27 0.14 10.41
CA LEU A 164 3.58 0.35 11.82
C LEU A 164 4.51 -0.72 12.38
N VAL A 165 4.25 -2.00 12.08
CA VAL A 165 5.14 -3.11 12.47
C VAL A 165 6.53 -2.91 11.90
N VAL A 166 6.63 -2.60 10.61
CA VAL A 166 7.91 -2.34 9.93
C VAL A 166 8.60 -1.10 10.51
N ALA A 167 7.85 -0.04 10.84
CA ALA A 167 8.40 1.13 11.53
C ALA A 167 8.91 0.78 12.94
N ALA A 168 8.27 -0.12 13.67
CA ALA A 168 8.76 -0.60 14.96
C ALA A 168 10.07 -1.40 14.79
N ILE A 169 10.11 -2.33 13.83
CA ILE A 169 11.29 -3.16 13.54
C ILE A 169 12.48 -2.29 13.11
N ASN A 170 12.25 -1.28 12.26
CA ASN A 170 13.30 -0.38 11.83
C ASN A 170 13.67 0.67 12.89
N GLY A 171 12.94 0.78 14.01
CA GLY A 171 13.18 1.78 15.06
C GLY A 171 12.64 3.17 14.75
N HIS A 172 11.76 3.30 13.75
CA HIS A 172 11.18 4.58 13.30
C HIS A 172 9.88 4.94 14.04
N LEU A 173 9.40 4.09 14.94
CA LEU A 173 8.12 4.28 15.63
C LEU A 173 8.06 5.62 16.40
N ALA A 174 9.16 6.07 17.00
CA ALA A 174 9.24 7.36 17.68
C ALA A 174 8.99 8.55 16.73
N VAL A 175 9.43 8.44 15.48
CA VAL A 175 9.24 9.46 14.45
C VAL A 175 7.80 9.43 13.92
N VAL A 176 7.22 8.24 13.75
CA VAL A 176 5.81 8.07 13.34
C VAL A 176 4.86 8.58 14.42
N ARG A 177 5.15 8.35 15.69
CA ARG A 177 4.39 8.85 16.85
C ARG A 177 4.46 10.37 17.00
N ARG A 178 5.37 11.06 16.32
CA ARG A 178 5.71 12.47 16.59
C ARG A 178 4.45 13.33 16.75
N ASN A 179 4.38 14.07 17.86
CA ASN A 179 3.26 14.92 18.29
C ASN A 179 1.98 14.20 18.77
N VAL A 180 1.99 12.87 18.90
CA VAL A 180 0.90 12.09 19.50
C VAL A 180 1.38 11.51 20.84
N PRO A 181 0.65 11.74 21.95
CA PRO A 181 0.99 11.13 23.23
C PRO A 181 0.88 9.60 23.12
N ALA A 182 1.77 8.88 23.81
CA ALA A 182 1.83 7.41 23.76
C ALA A 182 0.47 6.71 23.98
N PRO A 183 -0.37 7.06 24.98
CA PRO A 183 -1.65 6.39 25.15
C PRO A 183 -2.59 6.57 23.95
N LEU A 184 -2.70 7.79 23.40
CA LEU A 184 -3.53 8.06 22.23
C LEU A 184 -3.00 7.33 20.98
N PHE A 185 -1.68 7.22 20.85
CA PHE A 185 -1.06 6.49 19.76
C PHE A 185 -1.44 4.99 19.80
N TRP A 186 -1.37 4.37 20.97
CA TRP A 186 -1.74 2.96 21.12
C TRP A 186 -3.24 2.73 21.00
N LEU A 187 -4.07 3.65 21.49
CA LEU A 187 -5.52 3.60 21.30
C LEU A 187 -5.89 3.67 19.80
N GLY A 188 -5.22 4.54 19.04
CA GLY A 188 -5.39 4.61 17.58
C GLY A 188 -4.93 3.34 16.88
N ALA A 189 -3.80 2.76 17.28
CA ALA A 189 -3.33 1.48 16.74
C ALA A 189 -4.31 0.34 17.05
N LEU A 190 -4.89 0.32 18.25
CA LEU A 190 -5.94 -0.63 18.62
C LEU A 190 -7.20 -0.45 17.77
N ALA A 191 -7.62 0.79 17.48
CA ALA A 191 -8.75 1.06 16.60
C ALA A 191 -8.52 0.52 15.18
N ILE A 192 -7.31 0.68 14.63
CA ILE A 192 -6.92 0.10 13.33
C ILE A 192 -7.03 -1.42 13.35
N LEU A 193 -6.49 -2.07 14.39
CA LEU A 193 -6.54 -3.53 14.52
C LEU A 193 -7.98 -4.05 14.70
N LEU A 194 -8.80 -3.33 15.47
CA LEU A 194 -10.21 -3.67 15.67
C LEU A 194 -11.00 -3.54 14.35
N ALA A 195 -10.81 -2.44 13.62
CA ALA A 195 -11.44 -2.25 12.31
C ALA A 195 -10.97 -3.32 11.30
N LEU A 196 -9.69 -3.69 11.31
CA LEU A 196 -9.16 -4.77 10.49
C LEU A 196 -9.82 -6.12 10.82
N GLN A 197 -9.95 -6.45 12.11
CA GLN A 197 -10.59 -7.70 12.54
C GLN A 197 -12.07 -7.73 12.17
N LEU A 198 -12.81 -6.66 12.45
CA LEU A 198 -14.24 -6.55 12.14
C LEU A 198 -14.51 -6.50 10.63
N SER A 199 -13.52 -6.09 9.82
CA SER A 199 -13.66 -6.14 8.37
C SER A 199 -13.78 -7.56 7.82
N GLN A 200 -13.41 -8.58 8.61
CA GLN A 200 -13.41 -9.99 8.19
C GLN A 200 -12.67 -10.22 6.85
N ALA A 201 -11.75 -9.31 6.49
CA ALA A 201 -11.01 -9.34 5.24
C ALA A 201 -9.86 -10.36 5.33
N ARG A 202 -10.22 -11.66 5.37
CA ARG A 202 -9.29 -12.79 5.56
C ARG A 202 -8.15 -12.78 4.54
N SER A 203 -8.43 -12.44 3.28
CA SER A 203 -7.39 -12.38 2.23
C SER A 203 -6.37 -11.26 2.44
N PRO A 204 -6.74 -9.98 2.64
CA PRO A 204 -5.78 -8.94 3.04
C PRO A 204 -5.00 -9.24 4.33
N ILE A 205 -5.62 -9.90 5.32
CA ILE A 205 -4.95 -10.28 6.56
C ILE A 205 -3.90 -11.36 6.28
N ALA A 206 -4.27 -12.43 5.57
CA ALA A 206 -3.34 -13.48 5.17
C ALA A 206 -2.18 -12.93 4.33
N ALA A 207 -2.48 -12.08 3.34
CA ALA A 207 -1.49 -11.38 2.52
C ALA A 207 -0.53 -10.55 3.38
N LEU A 208 -1.02 -9.87 4.42
CA LEU A 208 -0.20 -9.09 5.33
C LEU A 208 0.73 -9.98 6.16
N VAL A 209 0.22 -11.07 6.73
CA VAL A 209 1.02 -12.02 7.51
C VAL A 209 2.14 -12.60 6.66
N VAL A 210 1.82 -13.10 5.47
CA VAL A 210 2.80 -13.64 4.53
C VAL A 210 3.83 -12.58 4.16
N THR A 211 3.40 -11.35 3.88
CA THR A 211 4.29 -10.24 3.57
C THR A 211 5.26 -9.93 4.71
N LEU A 212 4.77 -9.82 5.95
CA LEU A 212 5.59 -9.53 7.11
C LEU A 212 6.58 -10.66 7.36
N VAL A 213 6.16 -11.92 7.25
CA VAL A 213 7.04 -13.08 7.42
C VAL A 213 8.14 -13.10 6.35
N LEU A 214 7.80 -12.92 5.08
CA LEU A 214 8.78 -12.90 3.99
C LEU A 214 9.74 -11.70 4.07
N CYS A 215 9.22 -10.49 4.31
CA CYS A 215 10.07 -9.31 4.44
C CYS A 215 10.96 -9.40 5.68
N CYS A 216 10.46 -9.95 6.80
CA CYS A 216 11.28 -10.15 7.99
C CYS A 216 12.36 -11.22 7.78
N SER A 217 12.06 -12.34 7.11
CA SER A 217 13.03 -13.41 6.85
C SER A 217 14.15 -12.95 5.91
N LEU A 218 13.82 -12.08 4.94
CA LEU A 218 14.78 -11.55 3.97
C LEU A 218 15.59 -10.37 4.51
N ALA A 219 14.95 -9.43 5.22
CA ALA A 219 15.49 -8.10 5.43
C ALA A 219 15.55 -7.62 6.89
N ALA A 220 14.96 -8.33 7.86
CA ALA A 220 14.95 -7.84 9.24
C ALA A 220 16.39 -7.64 9.78
N PRO A 221 16.72 -6.46 10.35
CA PRO A 221 18.06 -6.22 10.91
C PRO A 221 18.34 -7.06 12.16
N GLN A 222 17.31 -7.36 12.94
CA GLN A 222 17.44 -8.14 14.17
C GLN A 222 17.45 -9.64 13.85
N ARG A 223 18.53 -10.32 14.23
CA ARG A 223 18.70 -11.76 14.03
C ARG A 223 17.53 -12.57 14.59
N ILE A 224 17.02 -12.22 15.76
CA ILE A 224 15.91 -12.94 16.41
C ILE A 224 14.62 -12.86 15.58
N ILE A 225 14.29 -11.70 15.03
CA ILE A 225 13.09 -11.52 14.18
C ILE A 225 13.26 -12.31 12.90
N ARG A 226 14.45 -12.28 12.29
CA ARG A 226 14.74 -13.02 11.07
C ARG A 226 14.63 -14.53 11.28
N VAL A 227 15.26 -15.06 12.33
CA VAL A 227 15.21 -16.49 12.67
C VAL A 227 13.77 -16.92 13.00
N GLY A 228 13.04 -16.10 13.77
CA GLY A 228 11.62 -16.37 14.07
C GLY A 228 10.76 -16.40 12.82
N ALA A 229 10.98 -15.48 11.87
CA ALA A 229 10.27 -15.48 10.59
C ALA A 229 10.61 -16.71 9.73
N ILE A 230 11.88 -17.12 9.67
CA ILE A 230 12.30 -18.35 8.98
C ILE A 230 11.66 -19.58 9.64
N ALA A 231 11.68 -19.66 10.97
CA ALA A 231 11.05 -20.73 11.72
C ALA A 231 9.53 -20.77 11.48
N ALA A 232 8.86 -19.62 11.35
CA ALA A 232 7.45 -19.56 10.99
C ALA A 232 7.18 -20.12 9.58
N ILE A 233 8.04 -19.82 8.59
CA ILE A 233 7.94 -20.40 7.24
C ILE A 233 8.11 -21.91 7.29
N VAL A 234 9.17 -22.38 7.96
CA VAL A 234 9.45 -23.82 8.09
C VAL A 234 8.30 -24.52 8.82
N GLY A 235 7.81 -23.95 9.92
CA GLY A 235 6.67 -24.45 10.68
C GLY A 235 5.40 -24.52 9.85
N ALA A 236 5.11 -23.52 9.01
CA ALA A 236 3.98 -23.54 8.11
C ALA A 236 4.11 -24.64 7.04
N ILE A 237 5.30 -24.83 6.45
CA ILE A 237 5.56 -25.91 5.48
C ILE A 237 5.37 -27.28 6.14
N LEU A 238 5.95 -27.49 7.32
CA LEU A 238 5.79 -28.73 8.08
C LEU A 238 4.32 -28.97 8.45
N ALA A 239 3.60 -27.93 8.88
CA ALA A 239 2.18 -28.05 9.20
C ALA A 239 1.36 -28.48 7.98
N ILE A 240 1.62 -27.91 6.80
CA ILE A 240 0.96 -28.29 5.54
C ILE A 240 1.25 -29.76 5.18
N GLN A 241 2.48 -30.22 5.38
CA GLN A 241 2.90 -31.59 5.07
C GLN A 241 2.32 -32.63 6.04
N PHE A 242 2.28 -32.33 7.34
CA PHE A 242 1.91 -33.30 8.37
C PHE A 242 0.44 -33.21 8.82
N TYR A 243 -0.23 -32.08 8.60
CA TYR A 243 -1.61 -31.85 9.07
C TYR A 243 -2.52 -31.23 7.98
N PRO A 244 -2.55 -31.76 6.75
CA PRO A 244 -3.31 -31.16 5.66
C PRO A 244 -4.82 -31.06 5.97
N ASP A 245 -5.42 -32.11 6.54
CA ASP A 245 -6.86 -32.16 6.82
C ASP A 245 -7.27 -31.19 7.93
N GLN A 246 -6.45 -31.06 8.98
CA GLN A 246 -6.73 -30.15 10.09
C GLN A 246 -6.60 -28.70 9.64
N LEU A 247 -5.59 -28.38 8.82
CA LEU A 247 -5.45 -27.06 8.23
C LEU A 247 -6.61 -26.75 7.28
N GLN A 248 -7.06 -27.72 6.48
CA GLN A 248 -8.25 -27.53 5.65
C GLN A 248 -9.47 -27.17 6.50
N ARG A 249 -9.73 -27.88 7.61
CA ARG A 249 -10.85 -27.56 8.50
C ARG A 249 -10.69 -26.22 9.22
N LEU A 250 -9.46 -25.83 9.56
CA LEU A 250 -9.17 -24.59 10.27
C LEU A 250 -9.34 -23.36 9.36
N PHE A 251 -8.91 -23.47 8.10
CA PHE A 251 -8.97 -22.37 7.14
C PHE A 251 -10.25 -22.34 6.32
N PHE A 252 -10.96 -23.47 6.22
CA PHE A 252 -12.16 -23.59 5.42
C PHE A 252 -13.30 -24.16 6.27
N THR A 253 -14.03 -23.26 6.93
CA THR A 253 -15.13 -23.59 7.85
C THR A 253 -16.50 -23.67 7.17
N THR A 254 -16.60 -23.26 5.91
CA THR A 254 -17.86 -23.25 5.14
C THR A 254 -17.60 -23.73 3.70
N GLU A 255 -18.59 -24.35 3.04
CA GLU A 255 -18.49 -24.72 1.62
C GLU A 255 -18.22 -23.51 0.69
N SER A 256 -18.67 -22.30 1.10
CA SER A 256 -18.35 -21.03 0.44
C SER A 256 -16.90 -20.55 0.68
N ASP A 257 -16.31 -20.87 1.84
CA ASP A 257 -14.90 -20.59 2.16
C ASP A 257 -13.96 -21.58 1.43
N LEU A 258 -14.45 -22.80 1.16
CA LEU A 258 -13.70 -23.91 0.58
C LEU A 258 -13.25 -23.68 -0.86
N THR A 259 -13.68 -22.63 -1.55
CA THR A 259 -13.34 -22.52 -2.95
C THR A 259 -13.05 -21.09 -3.37
N PHE A 260 -11.87 -20.94 -3.97
CA PHE A 260 -11.66 -20.06 -5.11
C PHE A 260 -12.78 -20.18 -6.20
N SER A 261 -13.87 -20.93 -6.06
CA SER A 261 -14.84 -21.30 -7.12
C SER A 261 -15.44 -20.09 -7.82
N GLY A 262 -15.91 -19.10 -7.06
CA GLY A 262 -16.42 -17.85 -7.62
C GLY A 262 -15.34 -17.13 -8.45
N ARG A 263 -14.09 -17.16 -7.99
CA ARG A 263 -12.94 -16.56 -8.69
C ARG A 263 -12.42 -17.41 -9.83
N ILE A 264 -12.44 -18.73 -9.73
CA ILE A 264 -12.01 -19.67 -10.76
C ILE A 264 -12.87 -19.45 -11.98
N ARG A 265 -14.20 -19.33 -11.81
CA ARG A 265 -15.09 -18.99 -12.92
C ARG A 265 -14.75 -17.63 -13.51
N ILE A 266 -14.60 -16.58 -12.67
CA ILE A 266 -14.19 -15.25 -13.16
C ILE A 266 -12.86 -15.33 -13.94
N TRP A 267 -11.91 -16.12 -13.46
CA TRP A 267 -10.59 -16.27 -14.07
C TRP A 267 -10.65 -17.05 -15.38
N GLN A 268 -11.43 -18.12 -15.44
CA GLN A 268 -11.63 -18.91 -16.65
C GLN A 268 -12.28 -18.06 -17.75
N GLU A 269 -13.34 -17.32 -17.42
CA GLU A 269 -14.03 -16.45 -18.38
C GLU A 269 -13.14 -15.26 -18.81
N ALA A 270 -12.43 -14.63 -17.86
CA ALA A 270 -11.49 -13.56 -18.16
C ALA A 270 -10.34 -14.04 -19.04
N TRP A 271 -9.80 -15.23 -18.77
CA TRP A 271 -8.74 -15.83 -19.56
C TRP A 271 -9.22 -16.16 -20.97
N ALA A 272 -10.37 -16.85 -21.10
CA ALA A 272 -10.95 -17.21 -22.39
C ALA A 272 -11.32 -15.98 -23.23
N ALA A 273 -11.74 -14.89 -22.59
CA ALA A 273 -11.97 -13.62 -23.27
C ALA A 273 -10.65 -12.95 -23.69
N ALA A 274 -9.64 -12.93 -22.83
CA ALA A 274 -8.32 -12.38 -23.14
C ALA A 274 -7.66 -13.10 -24.33
N ASP A 275 -7.82 -14.41 -24.45
CA ASP A 275 -7.30 -15.24 -25.56
C ASP A 275 -7.89 -14.86 -26.93
N ARG A 276 -9.00 -14.11 -26.97
CA ARG A 276 -9.55 -13.57 -28.23
C ARG A 276 -8.73 -12.39 -28.78
N GLN A 277 -8.00 -11.67 -27.92
CA GLN A 277 -7.13 -10.56 -28.29
C GLN A 277 -5.82 -10.59 -27.46
N PRO A 278 -5.00 -11.65 -27.59
CA PRO A 278 -3.97 -11.98 -26.60
C PRO A 278 -2.84 -10.95 -26.53
N TRP A 279 -2.55 -10.25 -27.62
CA TRP A 279 -1.43 -9.29 -27.67
C TRP A 279 -1.80 -7.90 -27.16
N ILE A 280 -2.99 -7.42 -27.51
CA ILE A 280 -3.43 -6.04 -27.26
C ILE A 280 -4.48 -5.91 -26.15
N GLY A 281 -5.18 -7.00 -25.83
CA GLY A 281 -6.29 -7.01 -24.89
C GLY A 281 -7.49 -6.22 -25.41
N HIS A 282 -8.44 -5.97 -24.51
CA HIS A 282 -9.73 -5.37 -24.84
C HIS A 282 -9.81 -3.86 -24.60
N GLY A 283 -8.75 -3.22 -24.14
CA GLY A 283 -8.73 -1.81 -23.73
C GLY A 283 -8.57 -1.64 -22.23
N PHE A 284 -7.73 -0.70 -21.81
CA PHE A 284 -7.51 -0.41 -20.39
C PHE A 284 -8.80 0.04 -19.68
N ALA A 285 -9.02 -0.44 -18.46
CA ALA A 285 -10.22 -0.21 -17.65
C ALA A 285 -11.56 -0.71 -18.25
N SER A 286 -11.51 -1.62 -19.24
CA SER A 286 -12.68 -2.16 -19.93
C SER A 286 -13.31 -3.40 -19.28
N PHE A 287 -12.68 -4.02 -18.30
CA PHE A 287 -13.15 -5.31 -17.75
C PHE A 287 -14.61 -5.30 -17.30
N ALA A 288 -15.01 -4.20 -16.63
CA ALA A 288 -16.38 -3.98 -16.19
C ALA A 288 -17.20 -3.13 -17.18
N ALA A 289 -16.90 -3.18 -18.49
CA ALA A 289 -17.67 -2.51 -19.54
C ALA A 289 -18.87 -3.35 -20.02
N PRO A 290 -20.07 -2.76 -20.23
CA PRO A 290 -21.27 -3.49 -20.64
C PRO A 290 -21.11 -4.40 -21.88
N ALA A 291 -20.14 -4.09 -22.74
CA ALA A 291 -19.76 -4.93 -23.88
C ALA A 291 -19.39 -6.39 -23.51
N PHE A 292 -19.04 -6.64 -22.24
CA PHE A 292 -18.66 -7.95 -21.73
C PHE A 292 -19.75 -8.62 -20.87
N ASP A 293 -20.96 -8.06 -20.80
CA ASP A 293 -22.02 -8.60 -19.95
C ASP A 293 -22.41 -10.03 -20.34
N SER A 294 -22.28 -10.41 -21.61
CA SER A 294 -22.51 -11.78 -22.07
C SER A 294 -21.52 -12.81 -21.53
N LEU A 295 -20.36 -12.39 -20.99
CA LEU A 295 -19.42 -13.28 -20.30
C LEU A 295 -19.92 -13.64 -18.89
N TRP A 296 -20.86 -12.86 -18.35
CA TRP A 296 -21.24 -12.87 -16.95
C TRP A 296 -22.72 -13.26 -16.79
N VAL A 297 -23.00 -14.56 -16.60
CA VAL A 297 -24.39 -15.07 -16.62
C VAL A 297 -25.28 -14.50 -15.51
N HIS A 298 -24.78 -14.40 -14.28
CA HIS A 298 -25.59 -14.01 -13.10
C HIS A 298 -25.03 -12.81 -12.33
N TYR A 299 -23.75 -12.50 -12.51
CA TYR A 299 -23.06 -11.48 -11.74
C TYR A 299 -21.90 -10.93 -12.55
N ARG A 300 -21.89 -9.61 -12.74
CA ARG A 300 -20.79 -8.88 -13.36
C ARG A 300 -19.72 -8.55 -12.31
N PRO A 301 -18.56 -9.24 -12.30
CA PRO A 301 -17.50 -8.89 -11.39
C PRO A 301 -16.95 -7.48 -11.72
N PRO A 302 -16.67 -6.65 -10.72
CA PRO A 302 -16.08 -5.34 -10.95
C PRO A 302 -14.62 -5.44 -11.42
N SER A 303 -13.99 -6.61 -11.25
CA SER A 303 -12.57 -6.84 -11.52
C SER A 303 -12.25 -8.34 -11.56
N ALA A 304 -11.11 -8.73 -12.15
CA ALA A 304 -10.66 -10.12 -12.20
C ALA A 304 -10.19 -10.67 -10.83
N HIS A 305 -10.13 -9.82 -9.80
CA HIS A 305 -9.49 -10.10 -8.50
C HIS A 305 -8.08 -10.69 -8.60
N ASN A 306 -7.39 -10.40 -9.71
CA ASN A 306 -6.01 -10.75 -10.01
C ASN A 306 -5.45 -9.69 -10.96
N SER A 307 -4.48 -8.90 -10.51
CA SER A 307 -3.97 -7.75 -11.29
C SER A 307 -3.28 -8.18 -12.58
N LEU A 308 -2.59 -9.33 -12.60
CA LEU A 308 -1.91 -9.79 -13.82
C LEU A 308 -2.93 -10.29 -14.85
N LEU A 309 -3.96 -11.03 -14.39
CA LEU A 309 -5.04 -11.47 -15.26
C LEU A 309 -5.90 -10.30 -15.75
N GLN A 310 -6.15 -9.30 -14.89
CA GLN A 310 -6.78 -8.05 -15.28
C GLN A 310 -6.00 -7.36 -16.40
N ALA A 311 -4.68 -7.22 -16.23
CA ALA A 311 -3.83 -6.61 -17.25
C ALA A 311 -3.80 -7.43 -18.54
N TYR A 312 -3.80 -8.77 -18.45
CA TYR A 312 -3.87 -9.63 -19.62
C TYR A 312 -5.18 -9.43 -20.39
N PHE A 313 -6.32 -9.42 -19.69
CA PHE A 313 -7.62 -9.12 -20.29
C PHE A 313 -7.65 -7.74 -20.95
N GLU A 314 -7.23 -6.70 -20.23
CA GLU A 314 -7.41 -5.32 -20.67
C GLU A 314 -6.36 -4.85 -21.67
N THR A 315 -5.14 -5.37 -21.58
CA THR A 315 -3.98 -4.83 -22.32
C THR A 315 -3.11 -5.90 -22.97
N GLY A 316 -3.54 -7.16 -22.94
CA GLY A 316 -2.84 -8.29 -23.56
C GLY A 316 -1.51 -8.61 -22.89
N TYR A 317 -0.74 -9.48 -23.52
CA TYR A 317 0.61 -9.86 -23.08
C TYR A 317 1.54 -8.66 -22.97
N VAL A 318 1.41 -7.67 -23.85
CA VAL A 318 2.26 -6.48 -23.84
C VAL A 318 2.06 -5.70 -22.55
N GLY A 319 0.81 -5.35 -22.21
CA GLY A 319 0.54 -4.59 -20.98
C GLY A 319 0.76 -5.42 -19.71
N ALA A 320 0.42 -6.71 -19.72
CA ALA A 320 0.71 -7.62 -18.61
C ALA A 320 2.22 -7.74 -18.33
N PHE A 321 3.05 -7.84 -19.38
CA PHE A 321 4.50 -7.86 -19.25
C PHE A 321 5.05 -6.53 -18.72
N LEU A 322 4.57 -5.39 -19.23
CA LEU A 322 4.99 -4.06 -18.75
C LEU A 322 4.64 -3.87 -17.27
N LEU A 323 3.46 -4.32 -16.84
CA LEU A 323 3.06 -4.32 -15.43
C LEU A 323 3.98 -5.24 -14.60
N LEU A 324 4.26 -6.45 -15.08
CA LEU A 324 5.14 -7.38 -14.38
C LEU A 324 6.55 -6.79 -14.23
N ALA A 325 7.07 -6.15 -15.27
CA ALA A 325 8.36 -5.47 -15.25
C ALA A 325 8.36 -4.27 -14.29
N LEU A 326 7.27 -3.51 -14.23
CA LEU A 326 7.07 -2.46 -13.23
C LEU A 326 7.15 -3.02 -11.80
N VAL A 327 6.37 -4.06 -11.50
CA VAL A 327 6.36 -4.72 -10.18
C VAL A 327 7.74 -5.29 -9.84
N ALA A 328 8.40 -5.96 -10.79
CA ALA A 328 9.75 -6.49 -10.61
C ALA A 328 10.79 -5.39 -10.33
N ALA A 329 10.69 -4.24 -11.01
CA ALA A 329 11.57 -3.10 -10.79
C ALA A 329 11.37 -2.47 -9.40
N ILE A 330 10.12 -2.36 -8.92
CA ILE A 330 9.80 -1.89 -7.56
C ILE A 330 10.33 -2.90 -6.52
N PHE A 331 10.11 -4.20 -6.74
CA PHE A 331 10.59 -5.27 -5.87
C PHE A 331 12.12 -5.28 -5.75
N ALA A 332 12.82 -5.29 -6.89
CA ALA A 332 14.28 -5.25 -6.94
C ALA A 332 14.84 -4.02 -6.22
N ARG A 333 14.18 -2.86 -6.37
CA ARG A 333 14.54 -1.66 -5.63
C ARG A 333 14.34 -1.83 -4.12
N GLY A 334 13.23 -2.40 -3.68
CA GLY A 334 12.96 -2.68 -2.27
C GLY A 334 13.98 -3.63 -1.63
N ILE A 335 14.40 -4.67 -2.36
CA ILE A 335 15.48 -5.57 -1.94
C ILE A 335 16.80 -4.82 -1.84
N TYR A 336 17.18 -4.06 -2.87
CA TYR A 336 18.39 -3.25 -2.87
C TYR A 336 18.45 -2.32 -1.64
N LEU A 337 17.36 -1.60 -1.36
CA LEU A 337 17.27 -0.70 -0.21
C LEU A 337 17.41 -1.48 1.10
N SER A 338 16.72 -2.61 1.22
CA SER A 338 16.77 -3.44 2.41
C SER A 338 18.18 -3.92 2.73
N VAL A 339 18.89 -4.42 1.72
CA VAL A 339 20.27 -4.93 1.85
C VAL A 339 21.25 -3.80 2.13
N ARG A 340 21.16 -2.69 1.38
CA ARG A 340 22.10 -1.57 1.47
C ARG A 340 22.05 -0.86 2.82
N TYR A 341 20.84 -0.63 3.35
CA TYR A 341 20.64 0.15 4.57
C TYR A 341 20.38 -0.71 5.82
N ARG A 342 20.32 -2.05 5.67
CA ARG A 342 20.01 -2.99 6.76
C ARG A 342 18.72 -2.61 7.49
N ILE A 343 17.68 -2.32 6.72
CA ILE A 343 16.31 -2.07 7.19
C ILE A 343 15.36 -2.95 6.39
N ILE A 344 14.12 -3.10 6.85
CA ILE A 344 13.05 -3.60 5.98
C ILE A 344 12.53 -2.40 5.17
N SER A 345 12.76 -2.40 3.86
CA SER A 345 12.26 -1.34 2.97
C SER A 345 10.74 -1.26 2.98
N TYR A 346 10.19 -0.06 3.10
CA TYR A 346 8.75 0.19 3.01
C TYR A 346 8.23 -0.11 1.59
N THR A 347 9.02 0.20 0.56
CA THR A 347 8.74 -0.14 -0.83
C THR A 347 8.65 -1.65 -1.02
N LEU A 348 9.56 -2.41 -0.42
CA LEU A 348 9.52 -3.88 -0.48
C LEU A 348 8.23 -4.42 0.14
N VAL A 349 7.88 -3.93 1.33
CA VAL A 349 6.66 -4.35 2.04
C VAL A 349 5.41 -4.03 1.23
N MET A 350 5.29 -2.80 0.70
CA MET A 350 4.15 -2.41 -0.14
C MET A 350 4.07 -3.24 -1.42
N CYS A 351 5.20 -3.54 -2.05
CA CYS A 351 5.25 -4.34 -3.27
C CYS A 351 4.85 -5.80 -3.01
N VAL A 352 5.41 -6.44 -1.98
CA VAL A 352 5.09 -7.83 -1.63
C VAL A 352 3.64 -7.92 -1.16
N TYR A 353 3.19 -6.99 -0.33
CA TYR A 353 1.79 -6.91 0.08
C TYR A 353 0.87 -6.78 -1.12
N GLY A 354 1.25 -5.94 -2.09
CA GLY A 354 0.48 -5.79 -3.31
C GLY A 354 0.42 -7.03 -4.16
N ILE A 355 1.51 -7.77 -4.31
CA ILE A 355 1.51 -9.06 -5.04
C ILE A 355 0.52 -10.04 -4.40
N PHE A 356 0.55 -10.21 -3.08
CA PHE A 356 -0.36 -11.13 -2.39
C PHE A 356 -1.81 -10.63 -2.38
N CYS A 357 -2.04 -9.34 -2.12
CA CYS A 357 -3.38 -8.74 -2.25
C CYS A 357 -3.94 -8.89 -3.66
N SER A 358 -3.09 -8.73 -4.69
CA SER A 358 -3.48 -8.94 -6.09
C SER A 358 -3.91 -10.36 -6.34
N PHE A 359 -3.13 -11.35 -5.90
CA PHE A 359 -3.52 -12.75 -6.09
C PHE A 359 -4.81 -13.10 -5.34
N MET A 360 -5.05 -12.45 -4.20
CA MET A 360 -6.10 -12.85 -3.27
C MET A 360 -7.34 -11.96 -3.22
N SER A 361 -7.40 -10.73 -3.75
CA SER A 361 -8.61 -9.89 -3.64
C SER A 361 -8.59 -8.53 -4.35
N VAL A 362 -7.51 -7.75 -4.22
CA VAL A 362 -7.48 -6.32 -4.53
C VAL A 362 -6.58 -6.03 -5.73
N ILE A 363 -7.11 -5.30 -6.72
CA ILE A 363 -6.39 -5.01 -7.96
C ILE A 363 -5.72 -3.64 -7.94
N TYR A 364 -4.55 -3.56 -8.57
CA TYR A 364 -3.83 -2.32 -8.87
C TYR A 364 -3.51 -2.12 -10.36
N ALA A 365 -3.92 -3.05 -11.24
CA ALA A 365 -3.60 -3.05 -12.67
C ALA A 365 -4.74 -2.61 -13.60
N GLY A 366 -5.75 -1.93 -13.04
CA GLY A 366 -6.87 -1.38 -13.80
C GLY A 366 -7.09 0.07 -13.38
N LYS A 367 -8.33 0.42 -13.04
CA LYS A 367 -8.68 1.75 -12.54
C LYS A 367 -7.78 2.15 -11.35
N PRO A 368 -7.28 3.39 -11.29
CA PRO A 368 -6.50 3.87 -10.15
C PRO A 368 -7.23 3.66 -8.83
N SER A 369 -6.52 3.08 -7.87
CA SER A 369 -7.00 2.81 -6.53
C SER A 369 -6.14 3.53 -5.50
N ILE A 370 -6.64 3.66 -4.27
CA ILE A 370 -5.80 4.15 -3.16
C ILE A 370 -4.53 3.31 -3.02
N PHE A 371 -4.64 2.01 -3.22
CA PHE A 371 -3.52 1.11 -3.03
C PHE A 371 -2.40 1.35 -4.04
N MET A 372 -2.76 1.58 -5.31
CA MET A 372 -1.79 2.01 -6.34
C MET A 372 -1.15 3.34 -5.96
N ALA A 373 -1.93 4.30 -5.47
CA ALA A 373 -1.41 5.59 -5.03
C ALA A 373 -0.40 5.44 -3.88
N LEU A 374 -0.68 4.57 -2.91
CA LEU A 374 0.23 4.29 -1.79
C LEU A 374 1.52 3.60 -2.24
N ILE A 375 1.45 2.60 -3.12
CA ILE A 375 2.63 1.92 -3.66
C ILE A 375 3.54 2.92 -4.39
N LEU A 376 2.97 3.73 -5.31
CA LEU A 376 3.73 4.71 -6.08
C LEU A 376 4.33 5.81 -5.18
N LEU A 377 3.56 6.32 -4.21
CA LEU A 377 4.02 7.35 -3.29
C LEU A 377 5.18 6.85 -2.41
N VAL A 378 5.04 5.66 -1.81
CA VAL A 378 6.07 5.06 -0.95
C VAL A 378 7.34 4.75 -1.77
N ALA A 379 7.18 4.16 -2.95
CA ALA A 379 8.30 3.85 -3.85
C ALA A 379 9.04 5.11 -4.32
N ALA A 380 8.32 6.20 -4.57
CA ALA A 380 8.89 7.48 -4.95
C ALA A 380 9.70 8.11 -3.80
N GLN A 381 9.17 8.10 -2.57
CA GLN A 381 9.77 8.78 -1.42
C GLN A 381 10.97 8.03 -0.82
N GLU A 382 10.91 6.70 -0.74
CA GLU A 382 12.00 5.91 -0.19
C GLU A 382 13.26 5.97 -1.09
N ARG A 383 13.09 6.38 -2.36
CA ARG A 383 14.20 6.66 -3.29
C ARG A 383 15.14 7.75 -2.77
N VAL A 384 14.60 8.82 -2.20
CA VAL A 384 15.39 10.00 -1.77
C VAL A 384 15.99 9.78 -0.38
N ALA A 385 15.28 9.07 0.50
CA ALA A 385 15.76 8.73 1.84
C ALA A 385 17.08 7.94 1.79
N ALA A 386 17.25 7.07 0.79
CA ALA A 386 18.48 6.32 0.54
C ALA A 386 19.73 7.21 0.32
N GLY A 387 19.56 8.42 -0.23
CA GLY A 387 20.66 9.35 -0.48
C GLY A 387 21.07 10.19 0.73
N ARG A 388 20.30 10.16 1.83
CA ARG A 388 20.59 10.92 3.05
C ARG A 388 20.91 9.92 4.16
N PRO A 389 21.91 10.17 5.02
CA PRO A 389 22.10 9.35 6.20
C PRO A 389 20.78 9.31 6.97
N TYR A 390 20.27 8.11 7.25
CA TYR A 390 19.20 7.93 8.22
C TYR A 390 19.61 8.68 9.49
N PRO A 391 18.77 9.52 10.10
CA PRO A 391 19.15 10.22 11.32
C PRO A 391 19.55 9.19 12.38
N GLN A 392 20.85 9.02 12.60
CA GLN A 392 21.39 8.07 13.58
C GLN A 392 21.26 8.61 15.02
N ASP A 393 20.67 9.80 15.20
CA ASP A 393 20.74 10.61 16.41
C ASP A 393 19.93 10.10 17.61
N HIS A 394 19.37 8.90 17.58
CA HIS A 394 18.64 8.36 18.73
C HIS A 394 19.26 7.12 19.38
N GLN A 395 20.34 6.55 18.82
CA GLN A 395 21.11 5.52 19.53
C GLN A 395 22.22 6.09 20.43
N GLY A 396 22.53 7.39 20.33
CA GLY A 396 23.56 8.04 21.16
C GLY A 396 23.14 8.40 22.60
N CYS A 397 21.84 8.47 22.91
CA CYS A 397 21.36 9.03 24.19
C CYS A 397 21.28 8.03 25.37
N LYS A 398 21.89 6.85 25.27
CA LYS A 398 21.91 5.84 26.36
C LYS A 398 23.29 5.42 26.86
N ARG A 399 24.40 6.06 26.43
CA ARG A 399 25.76 5.71 26.90
C ARG A 399 26.50 6.76 27.74
N ARG A 400 25.85 7.84 28.20
CA ARG A 400 26.40 8.76 29.20
C ARG A 400 25.53 8.83 30.44
N ARG A 401 25.59 7.80 31.29
CA ARG A 401 25.15 7.90 32.70
C ARG A 401 25.76 6.82 33.59
N THR A 402 27.09 6.72 33.59
CA THR A 402 27.84 6.05 34.68
C THR A 402 29.23 6.67 34.80
N SER A 403 29.36 7.78 35.52
CA SER A 403 30.52 8.09 36.39
C SER A 403 30.36 9.49 37.00
N ASN A 404 29.43 9.64 37.95
CA ASN A 404 29.58 10.69 38.96
C ASN A 404 30.28 10.04 40.16
N SER A 405 31.60 10.04 40.13
CA SER A 405 32.44 9.93 41.32
C SER A 405 33.05 11.31 41.58
N VAL A 406 32.45 12.00 42.55
CA VAL A 406 33.00 12.85 43.64
C VAL A 406 34.32 13.63 43.39
N PRO A 407 34.43 14.89 43.87
CA PRO A 407 35.42 15.88 43.43
C PRO A 407 36.71 15.84 44.26
N PHE A 408 37.81 16.33 43.68
CA PHE A 408 38.99 16.78 44.41
C PHE A 408 39.27 18.27 44.11
N PRO A 409 39.55 19.11 45.13
CA PRO A 409 39.99 20.49 44.97
C PRO A 409 41.53 20.58 44.91
N THR A 410 42.05 21.82 44.82
CA THR A 410 43.47 22.28 44.86
C THR A 410 44.11 22.43 43.46
N VAL A 411 44.83 23.50 43.08
CA VAL A 411 45.53 24.61 43.76
C VAL A 411 45.46 25.87 42.86
N ALA A 412 45.46 27.05 43.48
CA ALA A 412 45.59 28.36 42.85
C ALA A 412 47.06 28.80 42.66
N GLU A 413 47.25 29.78 41.77
CA GLU A 413 48.40 30.69 41.55
C GLU A 413 49.46 30.34 40.48
N PRO A 414 50.20 31.33 39.91
CA PRO A 414 49.88 32.77 39.73
C PRO A 414 50.16 33.31 38.30
N VAL A 415 49.80 34.58 38.15
CA VAL A 415 50.09 35.55 37.09
C VAL A 415 51.57 35.58 36.66
N GLY A 416 51.81 35.70 35.35
CA GLY A 416 53.14 35.92 34.77
C GLY A 416 53.10 36.47 33.34
N GLU A 417 53.41 37.76 33.24
CA GLU A 417 53.78 38.66 32.14
C GLU A 417 54.13 38.11 30.73
N GLY A 418 53.55 38.77 29.71
CA GLY A 418 54.26 39.47 28.63
C GLY A 418 55.20 38.72 27.68
N THR A 419 54.90 38.73 26.38
CA THR A 419 55.70 39.49 25.38
C THR A 419 55.11 39.41 23.96
N LEU A 420 55.14 40.57 23.31
CA LEU A 420 54.95 40.79 21.88
C LEU A 420 55.98 40.04 21.04
N ARG A 421 55.54 39.42 19.94
CA ARG A 421 56.13 39.55 18.60
C ARG A 421 55.16 39.06 17.53
#